data_AF-A0A2Z7D1I1-F1
#
_entry.id   AF-A0A2Z7D1I1-F1
#
_cell.length_a   1.000
_cell.length_b   1.000
_cell.length_c   1.000
_cell.angle_alpha   90.00
_cell.angle_beta   90.00
_cell.angle_gamma   90.00
#
_symmetry.space_group_name_H-M   'P 1'
#
loop_
_entity.id
_entity.type
_entity.pdbx_description
1 polymer ?
#
loop_
_entity_poly.entity_id
_entity_poly.type
_entity_poly.pdbx_seq_one_letter_code
_entity_poly.pdbx_strand_id
1 'polypeptide(L)'
;MFVKWSETGRVAVLIVYVDDIILSGNDEEEICRLKKCLASEFEVKELGPLRYFLGMEVARSKKGIYVSQRKYILDLLEETGMTGCRPSDTPIDPNLRLASINKVLMWV
;
A
#
# COMPACT_ATOMS: atom_id res chain seq x y z
N MET A 1 0.80 2.86 -11.71
CA MET A 1 -0.36 3.66 -11.26
C MET A 1 -1.03 4.25 -12.49
N PHE A 2 -2.33 4.06 -12.63
CA PHE A 2 -3.14 4.62 -13.70
C PHE A 2 -4.17 5.57 -13.10
N VAL A 3 -4.38 6.72 -13.75
CA VAL A 3 -5.32 7.75 -13.31
C VAL A 3 -6.19 8.11 -14.50
N LYS A 4 -7.51 8.09 -14.31
CA LYS A 4 -8.48 8.54 -15.30
C LYS A 4 -9.30 9.68 -14.72
N TRP A 5 -9.38 10.77 -15.46
CA TRP A 5 -10.25 11.90 -15.16
C TRP A 5 -11.52 11.80 -16.00
N SER A 6 -12.66 12.07 -15.39
CA SER A 6 -13.93 12.26 -16.10
C SER A 6 -14.06 13.69 -16.59
N GLU A 7 -14.96 13.91 -17.55
CA GLU A 7 -15.33 15.25 -18.03
C GLU A 7 -15.94 16.12 -16.92
N THR A 8 -16.49 15.49 -15.88
CA THR A 8 -17.06 16.15 -14.70
C THR A 8 -16.03 16.50 -13.62
N GLY A 9 -14.74 16.25 -13.86
CA GLY A 9 -13.65 16.50 -12.90
C GLY A 9 -13.51 15.44 -11.80
N ARG A 10 -14.32 14.37 -11.82
CA ARG A 10 -14.11 13.20 -10.97
C ARG A 10 -12.90 12.39 -11.45
N VAL A 11 -12.30 11.62 -10.54
CA VAL A 11 -11.10 10.83 -10.77
C VAL A 11 -11.32 9.39 -10.34
N ALA A 12 -10.79 8.46 -11.13
CA ALA A 12 -10.59 7.06 -10.78
C ALA A 12 -9.08 6.75 -10.83
N VAL A 13 -8.60 6.03 -9.82
CA VAL A 13 -7.21 5.66 -9.63
C VAL A 13 -7.12 4.15 -9.49
N LEU A 14 -6.26 3.53 -10.30
CA LEU A 14 -5.92 2.13 -10.27
C LEU A 14 -4.42 1.97 -9.95
N ILE A 15 -4.11 1.28 -8.87
CA ILE A 15 -2.74 0.92 -8.48
C ILE A 15 -2.64 -0.59 -8.56
N VAL A 16 -1.60 -1.07 -9.24
CA VAL A 16 -1.31 -2.50 -9.39
C VAL A 16 0.07 -2.75 -8.81
N TYR A 17 0.17 -3.74 -7.92
CA TYR A 17 1.42 -4.21 -7.36
C TYR A 17 1.41 -5.73 -7.32
N VAL A 18 2.22 -6.39 -8.15
CA VAL A 18 2.26 -7.85 -8.30
C VAL A 18 0.82 -8.39 -8.42
N ASP A 19 0.32 -9.12 -7.43
CA ASP A 19 -1.01 -9.73 -7.41
C ASP A 19 -2.10 -8.83 -6.78
N ASP A 20 -1.71 -7.72 -6.16
CA ASP A 20 -2.62 -6.80 -5.46
C ASP A 20 -3.08 -5.64 -6.36
N ILE A 21 -4.39 -5.41 -6.40
CA ILE A 21 -5.01 -4.29 -7.11
C ILE A 21 -5.75 -3.40 -6.12
N ILE A 22 -5.43 -2.10 -6.13
CA ILE A 22 -6.15 -1.06 -5.38
C ILE A 22 -6.90 -0.17 -6.36
N LEU A 23 -8.21 -0.07 -6.15
CA LEU A 23 -9.08 0.90 -6.80
C LEU A 23 -9.52 1.98 -5.80
N SER A 24 -9.42 3.24 -6.21
CA SER A 24 -9.83 4.39 -5.41
C SER A 24 -10.28 5.53 -6.32
N GLY A 25 -10.99 6.52 -5.79
CA GLY A 25 -11.48 7.66 -6.57
C GLY A 25 -12.85 8.14 -6.11
N ASN A 26 -13.32 9.23 -6.70
CA ASN A 26 -14.66 9.78 -6.48
C ASN A 26 -15.59 9.59 -7.70
N ASP A 27 -15.12 8.93 -8.76
CA ASP A 27 -15.96 8.46 -9.87
C ASP A 27 -16.41 7.01 -9.65
N GLU A 28 -17.54 6.82 -8.97
CA GLU A 28 -18.06 5.49 -8.64
C GLU A 28 -18.43 4.67 -9.88
N GLU A 29 -18.90 5.32 -10.94
CA GLU A 29 -19.29 4.65 -12.19
C GLU A 29 -18.05 4.08 -12.89
N GLU A 30 -16.99 4.87 -13.00
CA GLU A 30 -15.73 4.41 -13.59
C GLU A 30 -15.08 3.31 -12.74
N ILE A 31 -15.12 3.43 -11.40
CA ILE A 31 -14.63 2.37 -10.50
C ILE A 31 -15.42 1.08 -10.71
N CYS A 32 -16.75 1.15 -10.80
CA CYS A 32 -17.61 -0.01 -11.05
C CYS A 32 -17.31 -0.66 -12.41
N ARG A 33 -17.08 0.16 -13.44
CA ARG A 33 -16.69 -0.29 -14.78
C ARG A 33 -15.35 -1.02 -14.76
N LEU A 34 -14.34 -0.45 -14.09
CA LEU A 34 -13.01 -1.06 -13.94
C LEU A 34 -13.08 -2.39 -13.17
N LYS A 35 -13.86 -2.44 -12.08
CA LYS A 35 -14.09 -3.68 -11.33
C LYS A 35 -14.65 -4.79 -12.21
N LYS A 36 -15.68 -4.50 -13.00
CA LYS A 36 -16.31 -5.47 -13.92
C LYS A 36 -15.34 -5.95 -15.00
N CYS A 37 -14.57 -5.04 -15.58
CA CYS A 37 -13.57 -5.36 -16.59
C CYS A 37 -12.46 -6.26 -16.03
N LEU A 38 -11.99 -5.97 -14.81
CA LEU A 38 -10.99 -6.82 -14.15
C LEU A 38 -11.54 -8.21 -13.83
N ALA A 39 -12.79 -8.29 -13.35
CA ALA A 39 -13.44 -9.56 -13.03
C ALA A 39 -13.81 -10.40 -14.27
N SER A 40 -13.90 -9.80 -15.46
CA SER A 40 -14.12 -10.56 -16.70
C SER A 40 -12.85 -11.19 -17.27
N GLU A 41 -11.70 -10.56 -17.05
CA GLU A 41 -10.41 -11.02 -17.57
C GLU A 41 -9.61 -11.83 -16.54
N PHE A 42 -9.80 -11.57 -15.25
CA PHE A 42 -9.05 -12.18 -14.15
C PHE A 42 -9.99 -12.70 -13.05
N GLU A 43 -9.56 -13.74 -12.35
CA GLU A 43 -10.23 -14.19 -11.13
C GLU A 43 -9.91 -13.22 -9.98
N VAL A 44 -10.76 -12.22 -9.80
CA VAL A 44 -10.56 -11.15 -8.81
C VAL A 44 -11.41 -11.40 -7.57
N LYS A 45 -10.78 -11.35 -6.39
CA LYS A 45 -11.46 -11.37 -5.10
C LYS A 45 -11.57 -9.96 -4.51
N GLU A 46 -12.78 -9.53 -4.18
CA GLU A 46 -12.96 -8.28 -3.43
C GLU A 46 -12.63 -8.48 -1.94
N LEU A 47 -11.63 -7.74 -1.46
CA LEU A 47 -11.22 -7.73 -0.04
C LEU A 47 -11.88 -6.63 0.79
N GLY A 48 -12.70 -5.78 0.15
CA GLY A 48 -13.35 -4.63 0.79
C GLY A 48 -12.38 -3.44 1.00
N PRO A 49 -12.61 -2.62 2.03
CA PRO A 49 -11.76 -1.45 2.30
C PRO A 49 -10.29 -1.84 2.54
N LEU A 50 -9.36 -1.04 2.02
CA LEU A 50 -7.93 -1.23 2.20
C LEU A 50 -7.56 -1.26 3.69
N ARG A 51 -7.18 -2.43 4.20
CA ARG A 51 -6.69 -2.65 5.57
C ARG A 51 -5.21 -3.02 5.62
N TYR A 52 -4.72 -3.70 4.60
CA TYR A 52 -3.34 -4.17 4.50
C TYR A 52 -2.84 -3.97 3.07
N PHE A 53 -1.63 -3.44 2.92
CA PHE A 53 -0.94 -3.33 1.63
C PHE A 53 0.57 -3.23 1.84
N LEU A 54 1.38 -4.05 1.16
CA LEU A 54 2.85 -4.05 1.29
C LEU A 54 3.37 -4.15 2.74
N GLY A 55 2.71 -4.95 3.59
CA GLY A 55 3.05 -5.05 5.01
C GLY A 55 2.67 -3.82 5.85
N MET A 56 1.99 -2.83 5.26
CA MET A 56 1.41 -1.69 5.96
C MET A 56 -0.04 -1.97 6.33
N GLU A 57 -0.37 -1.80 7.60
CA GLU A 57 -1.73 -1.74 8.09
C GLU A 57 -2.28 -0.33 7.88
N VAL A 58 -3.49 -0.22 7.34
CA VAL A 58 -4.18 1.03 7.06
C VAL A 58 -5.48 1.04 7.85
N ALA A 59 -5.58 1.97 8.81
CA ALA A 59 -6.79 2.23 9.57
C ALA A 59 -7.37 3.58 9.18
N ARG A 60 -8.67 3.61 8.87
CA ARG A 60 -9.39 4.84 8.51
C ARG A 60 -10.30 5.23 9.67
N SER A 61 -10.23 6.49 10.07
CA SER A 61 -11.08 7.08 11.10
C SER A 61 -11.66 8.40 10.62
N LYS A 62 -12.66 8.94 11.33
CA LYS A 62 -13.18 10.29 11.06
C LYS A 62 -12.11 11.39 11.20
N LYS A 63 -11.04 11.13 11.96
CA LYS A 63 -9.93 12.07 12.16
C LYS A 63 -8.88 12.03 11.04
N GLY A 64 -8.90 10.99 10.20
CA GLY A 64 -7.90 10.79 9.16
C GLY A 64 -7.50 9.33 8.99
N ILE A 65 -6.42 9.14 8.25
CA ILE A 65 -5.86 7.83 7.91
C ILE A 65 -4.62 7.59 8.78
N TYR A 66 -4.58 6.44 9.42
CA TYR A 66 -3.43 5.94 10.17
C TYR A 66 -2.79 4.79 9.40
N VAL A 67 -1.47 4.84 9.25
CA VAL A 67 -0.67 3.80 8.58
C VAL A 67 0.35 3.27 9.58
N SER A 68 0.48 1.95 9.68
CA SER A 68 1.38 1.28 10.63
C SER A 68 2.10 0.13 9.94
N GLN A 69 3.41 0.01 10.14
CA GLN A 69 4.19 -1.17 9.73
C GLN A 69 4.51 -2.08 10.92
N ARG A 70 3.88 -1.86 12.08
CA ARG A 70 4.21 -2.58 13.31
C ARG A 70 4.17 -4.10 13.12
N LYS A 71 3.15 -4.61 12.43
CA LYS A 71 3.02 -6.05 12.18
C LYS A 71 4.20 -6.57 11.35
N TYR A 72 4.53 -5.91 10.23
CA TYR A 72 5.68 -6.28 9.41
C TYR A 72 7.00 -6.27 10.20
N ILE A 73 7.22 -5.26 11.04
CA ILE A 73 8.43 -5.19 11.89
C ILE A 73 8.47 -6.35 12.88
N LEU A 74 7.35 -6.67 13.53
CA LEU A 74 7.30 -7.78 14.48
C LEU A 74 7.53 -9.14 13.81
N ASP A 75 6.88 -9.36 12.66
CA ASP A 75 7.05 -10.59 11.87
C ASP A 75 8.53 -10.72 11.41
N LEU A 76 9.16 -9.62 10.97
CA LEU A 76 10.58 -9.60 10.60
C LEU A 76 11.51 -9.88 11.79
N LEU A 77 11.23 -9.31 12.97
CA LEU A 77 12.00 -9.59 14.18
C LEU A 77 11.87 -11.06 14.59
N GLU A 78 10.72 -11.68 14.39
CA GLU A 78 10.52 -13.10 14.65
C GLU A 78 11.30 -13.97 13.66
N GLU A 79 11.20 -13.69 12.36
CA GLU A 79 11.93 -14.41 11.30
C GLU A 79 13.45 -14.34 11.45
N THR A 80 13.96 -13.20 11.93
CA THR A 80 15.40 -12.99 12.16
C THR A 80 15.88 -13.45 13.54
N GLY A 81 14.98 -13.94 14.41
CA GLY A 81 15.31 -14.34 15.78
C GLY A 81 15.69 -13.17 16.70
N MET A 82 15.25 -11.95 16.38
CA MET A 82 15.60 -10.70 17.05
C MET A 82 14.53 -10.17 18.02
N THR A 83 13.46 -10.92 18.30
CA THR A 83 12.36 -10.50 19.18
C THR A 83 12.80 -10.11 20.60
N GLY A 84 13.90 -10.67 21.10
CA GLY A 84 14.49 -10.34 22.41
C GLY A 84 15.74 -9.47 22.36
N CYS A 85 16.13 -8.96 21.19
CA CYS A 85 17.30 -8.10 21.06
C CYS A 85 17.12 -6.80 21.84
N ARG A 86 18.20 -6.32 22.47
CA ARG A 86 18.18 -5.00 23.12
C ARG A 86 17.94 -3.92 22.07
N PRO A 87 17.12 -2.89 22.36
CA PRO A 87 17.01 -1.73 21.51
C PRO A 87 18.40 -1.14 21.25
N SER A 88 18.65 -0.65 20.03
CA SER A 88 19.87 0.08 19.74
C SER A 88 19.89 1.40 20.51
N ASP A 89 21.03 1.74 21.12
CA ASP A 89 21.25 3.04 21.78
C ASP A 89 21.14 4.22 20.80
N THR A 90 21.25 3.92 19.50
CA THR A 90 21.03 4.86 18.40
C THR A 90 19.81 4.41 17.59
N PRO A 91 18.58 4.79 18.00
CA PRO A 91 17.39 4.46 17.23
C PRO A 91 17.45 5.11 15.85
N ILE A 92 16.78 4.51 14.87
CA ILE A 92 16.57 5.14 13.57
C ILE A 92 15.78 6.44 13.78
N ASP A 93 16.21 7.53 13.16
CA ASP A 93 15.51 8.81 13.26
C ASP A 93 14.08 8.64 12.71
N PRO A 94 13.01 8.85 13.51
CA PRO A 94 11.64 8.71 13.05
C PRO A 94 11.27 9.73 11.97
N ASN A 95 12.04 10.81 11.83
CA ASN A 95 11.88 11.82 10.77
C ASN A 95 12.81 11.55 9.57
N LEU A 96 13.52 10.43 9.55
CA LEU A 96 14.34 10.03 8.42
C LEU A 96 13.45 9.90 7.18
N ARG A 97 13.50 10.93 6.34
CA ARG A 97 12.85 10.89 5.04
C ARG A 97 13.62 9.90 4.18
N LEU A 98 13.04 8.72 3.98
CA LEU A 98 13.47 7.76 2.98
C LEU A 98 13.32 8.42 1.60
N ALA A 99 14.35 9.13 1.16
CA ALA A 99 14.45 9.59 -0.21
C ALA A 99 14.73 8.38 -1.11
N SER A 100 14.09 8.31 -2.28
CA SER A 100 14.47 7.34 -3.30
C SER A 100 15.94 7.55 -3.63
N ILE A 101 16.79 6.60 -3.23
CA ILE A 101 18.17 6.58 -3.70
C ILE A 101 18.07 6.16 -5.16
N ASN A 102 18.13 7.11 -6.09
CA ASN A 102 18.43 6.84 -7.50
C ASN A 102 19.90 6.39 -7.63
N LYS A 103 20.26 5.30 -6.96
CA LYS A 103 21.43 4.50 -7.28
C LYS A 103 20.93 3.12 -7.61
N VAL A 104 20.92 2.84 -8.91
CA VAL A 104 21.21 1.49 -9.39
C VAL A 104 22.52 1.08 -8.70
N LEU A 105 22.43 0.23 -7.69
CA LEU A 105 23.55 -0.57 -7.25
C LEU A 105 23.33 -1.96 -7.83
N MET A 106 23.93 -2.06 -9.00
CA MET A 106 24.34 -3.23 -9.75
C MET A 106 24.72 -4.39 -8.83
N TRP A 107 24.17 -5.58 -9.09
CA TRP A 107 24.78 -6.82 -8.63
C TRP A 107 26.12 -6.98 -9.33
N VAL A 108 27.20 -7.03 -8.55
CA VAL A 108 28.34 -7.90 -8.83
C VAL A 108 28.69 -8.59 -7.52
#